data_AF-A0A2E5PCE0-F1
#
_entry.id   AF-A0A2E5PCE0-F1
#
_cell.length_a   1.000
_cell.length_b   1.000
_cell.length_c   1.000
_cell.angle_alpha   90.00
_cell.angle_beta   90.00
_cell.angle_gamma   90.00
#
_symmetry.space_group_name_H-M   'P 1'
#
loop_
_entity.id
_entity.type
_entity.pdbx_description
1 polymer ?
#
loop_
_entity_poly.entity_id
_entity_poly.type
_entity_poly.pdbx_seq_one_letter_code
_entity_poly.pdbx_strand_id
1 'polypeptide(L)'
;MTIVGIQGGSREERAKLTVTLLSELKARDLRVSVLANAGNSAKIDIPGKDSYEHRRAGAHEVLAVSRLRWALVHESTSQQSDERPPIDHLLARLAPVDILLTPGIAEQASITLKLVPNGSLIAVSQNGTAIAFCLDSSEQIVEFIVNAAAEKRLTS
;
A
#
# COMPACT_ATOMS: atom_id res chain seq x y z
N MET A 1 12.49 1.38 5.56
CA MET A 1 11.09 1.01 5.25
C MET A 1 11.05 -0.42 4.75
N THR A 2 10.14 -1.25 5.26
CA THR A 2 9.85 -2.59 4.74
C THR A 2 8.57 -2.55 3.92
N ILE A 3 8.61 -3.05 2.68
CA ILE A 3 7.46 -3.10 1.78
C ILE A 3 6.79 -4.46 1.92
N VAL A 4 5.49 -4.47 2.25
CA VAL A 4 4.67 -5.67 2.39
C VAL A 4 3.62 -5.68 1.28
N GLY A 5 3.75 -6.60 0.33
CA GLY A 5 2.80 -6.86 -0.74
C GLY A 5 1.64 -7.72 -0.25
N ILE A 6 0.41 -7.36 -0.61
CA ILE A 6 -0.77 -8.20 -0.34
C ILE A 6 -1.41 -8.61 -1.66
N GLN A 7 -1.43 -9.91 -1.94
CA GLN A 7 -1.86 -10.49 -3.22
C GLN A 7 -2.90 -11.60 -3.02
N GLY A 8 -3.51 -12.04 -4.12
CA GLY A 8 -4.58 -13.04 -4.07
C GLY A 8 -5.87 -12.48 -3.48
N GLY A 9 -6.91 -13.31 -3.42
CA GLY A 9 -8.26 -12.90 -2.99
C GLY A 9 -8.91 -11.82 -3.85
N SER A 10 -10.09 -11.38 -3.43
CA SER A 10 -10.81 -10.22 -3.93
C SER A 10 -10.19 -8.90 -3.45
N ARG A 11 -10.64 -7.79 -4.04
CA ARG A 11 -10.21 -6.44 -3.60
C ARG A 11 -10.66 -6.17 -2.17
N GLU A 12 -11.88 -6.58 -1.84
CA GLU A 12 -12.52 -6.38 -0.55
C GLU A 12 -11.79 -7.15 0.56
N GLU A 13 -11.37 -8.40 0.30
CA GLU A 13 -10.57 -9.19 1.25
C GLU A 13 -9.20 -8.58 1.51
N ARG A 14 -8.49 -8.12 0.46
CA ARG A 14 -7.22 -7.41 0.62
C ARG A 14 -7.38 -6.12 1.41
N ALA A 15 -8.44 -5.35 1.13
CA ALA A 15 -8.74 -4.12 1.86
C ALA A 15 -9.02 -4.41 3.34
N LYS A 16 -9.82 -5.45 3.64
CA LYS A 16 -10.12 -5.88 5.01
C LYS A 16 -8.85 -6.29 5.75
N LEU A 17 -8.02 -7.14 5.15
CA LEU A 17 -6.73 -7.54 5.74
C LEU A 17 -5.83 -6.32 5.98
N THR A 18 -5.76 -5.39 5.03
CA THR A 18 -4.94 -4.17 5.17
C THR A 18 -5.37 -3.34 6.38
N VAL A 19 -6.69 -3.17 6.59
CA VAL A 19 -7.23 -2.44 7.76
C VAL A 19 -6.88 -3.14 9.07
N THR A 20 -7.02 -4.47 9.12
CA THR A 20 -6.63 -5.26 10.30
C THR A 20 -5.15 -5.09 10.61
N LEU A 21 -4.27 -5.30 9.63
CA LEU A 21 -2.82 -5.18 9.82
C LEU A 21 -2.41 -3.75 10.22
N LEU A 22 -3.03 -2.73 9.63
CA LEU A 22 -2.73 -1.34 9.96
C LEU A 22 -3.07 -1.02 11.42
N SER A 23 -4.16 -1.58 11.94
CA SER A 23 -4.56 -1.40 13.34
C SER A 23 -3.55 -2.03 14.30
N GLU A 24 -3.18 -3.27 14.04
CA GLU A 24 -2.20 -4.03 14.84
C GLU A 24 -0.79 -3.43 14.79
N LEU A 25 -0.32 -3.05 13.60
CA LEU A 25 1.00 -2.42 13.44
C LEU A 25 1.07 -1.08 14.17
N LYS A 26 0.00 -0.27 14.12
CA LYS A 26 -0.07 0.99 14.87
C LYS A 26 -0.15 0.78 16.37
N ALA A 27 -0.80 -0.30 16.84
CA ALA A 27 -0.81 -0.66 18.25
C ALA A 27 0.60 -0.98 18.78
N ARG A 28 1.53 -1.32 17.88
CA ARG A 28 2.97 -1.52 18.17
C ARG A 28 3.84 -0.28 17.91
N ASP A 29 3.22 0.90 17.82
CA ASP A 29 3.88 2.20 17.60
C ASP A 29 4.72 2.30 16.30
N LEU A 30 4.40 1.47 15.29
CA LEU A 30 5.06 1.55 13.99
C LEU A 30 4.42 2.62 13.12
N ARG A 31 5.24 3.39 12.40
CA ARG A 31 4.73 4.27 11.35
C ARG A 31 4.41 3.43 10.13
N VAL A 32 3.16 3.53 9.67
CA VAL A 32 2.65 2.72 8.56
C VAL A 32 2.03 3.63 7.51
N SER A 33 2.36 3.38 6.24
CA SER A 33 1.64 3.94 5.10
C SER A 33 1.07 2.83 4.22
N VAL A 34 0.16 3.21 3.32
CA VAL A 34 -0.46 2.29 2.36
C VAL A 34 -0.31 2.88 0.96
N LEU A 35 0.26 2.10 0.04
CA LEU A 35 0.15 2.39 -1.39
C LEU A 35 -1.06 1.62 -1.92
N ALA A 36 -2.20 2.31 -1.99
CA ALA A 36 -3.45 1.70 -2.40
C ALA A 36 -3.54 1.60 -3.92
N ASN A 37 -3.78 0.39 -4.42
CA ASN A 37 -4.12 0.20 -5.83
C ASN A 37 -5.58 0.61 -6.09
N ALA A 38 -5.77 1.64 -6.91
CA ALA A 38 -7.10 2.17 -7.26
C ALA A 38 -7.56 1.79 -8.67
N GLY A 39 -6.88 0.85 -9.34
CA GLY A 39 -7.17 0.46 -10.73
C GLY A 39 -6.79 1.54 -11.74
N ASN A 40 -7.34 1.44 -12.96
CA ASN A 40 -6.93 2.27 -14.10
C ASN A 40 -7.47 3.71 -14.05
N SER A 41 -8.62 3.93 -13.40
CA SER A 41 -9.21 5.27 -13.27
C SER A 41 -9.74 5.46 -11.86
N ALA A 42 -8.90 6.10 -11.03
CA ALA A 42 -9.24 6.41 -9.66
C ALA A 42 -10.03 7.72 -9.60
N LYS A 43 -11.27 7.67 -9.07
CA LYS A 43 -12.03 8.88 -8.72
C LYS A 43 -11.55 9.37 -7.35
N ILE A 44 -10.63 10.33 -7.37
CA ILE A 44 -9.90 10.83 -6.19
C ILE A 44 -10.45 12.16 -5.64
N ASP A 45 -11.23 12.88 -6.43
CA ASP A 45 -11.83 14.17 -6.08
C ASP A 45 -13.33 14.22 -6.38
N ILE A 46 -13.99 15.30 -5.96
CA ILE A 46 -15.45 15.45 -5.96
C ILE A 46 -15.87 16.48 -7.01
N PRO A 47 -16.74 16.11 -7.98
CA PRO A 47 -17.29 17.06 -8.96
C PRO A 47 -17.91 18.31 -8.32
N GLY A 48 -17.64 19.48 -8.92
CA GLY A 48 -18.12 20.77 -8.42
C GLY A 48 -17.31 21.39 -7.28
N LYS A 49 -16.23 20.76 -6.83
CA LYS A 49 -15.22 21.39 -5.96
C LYS A 49 -14.09 21.99 -6.80
N ASP A 50 -13.51 23.09 -6.33
CA ASP A 50 -12.41 23.79 -7.01
C ASP A 50 -11.27 22.85 -7.42
N SER A 51 -10.88 21.91 -6.54
CA SER A 51 -9.84 20.94 -6.86
C SER A 51 -10.16 20.08 -8.09
N TYR A 52 -11.42 19.67 -8.25
CA TYR A 52 -11.88 18.90 -9.40
C TYR A 52 -11.97 19.76 -10.65
N GLU A 53 -12.50 20.98 -10.53
CA GLU A 53 -12.64 21.91 -11.64
C GLU A 53 -11.26 22.33 -12.18
N HIS A 54 -10.28 22.59 -11.31
CA HIS A 54 -8.91 22.93 -11.69
C HIS A 54 -8.21 21.77 -12.41
N ARG A 55 -8.33 20.55 -11.88
CA ARG A 55 -7.78 19.34 -12.53
C ARG A 55 -8.39 19.15 -13.91
N ARG A 56 -9.72 19.22 -14.02
CA ARG A 56 -10.43 19.08 -15.30
C ARG A 56 -10.07 20.19 -16.30
N ALA A 57 -9.75 21.38 -15.82
CA ALA A 57 -9.29 22.49 -16.65
C ALA A 57 -7.86 22.29 -17.20
N GLY A 58 -7.15 21.24 -16.80
CA GLY A 58 -5.82 20.89 -17.33
C GLY A 58 -4.65 21.21 -16.40
N ALA A 59 -4.91 21.44 -15.11
CA ALA A 59 -3.83 21.51 -14.14
C ALA A 59 -3.07 20.17 -14.10
N HIS A 60 -1.74 20.22 -14.27
CA HIS A 60 -0.89 19.02 -14.24
C HIS A 60 -0.88 18.41 -12.82
N GLU A 61 -0.87 19.27 -11.81
CA GLU A 61 -1.01 18.88 -10.42
C GLU A 61 -2.00 19.80 -9.72
N VAL A 62 -2.79 19.22 -8.81
CA VAL A 62 -3.68 19.95 -7.92
C VAL A 62 -3.40 19.53 -6.48
N LEU A 63 -2.90 20.45 -5.67
CA LEU A 63 -2.69 20.26 -4.24
C LEU A 63 -3.87 20.86 -3.47
N ALA A 64 -4.77 20.01 -3.00
CA ALA A 64 -5.87 20.41 -2.13
C ALA A 64 -5.41 20.40 -0.66
N VAL A 65 -5.53 21.52 0.04
CA VAL A 65 -5.02 21.69 1.40
C VAL A 65 -6.14 22.08 2.36
N SER A 66 -6.09 21.53 3.57
CA SER A 66 -6.89 21.92 4.72
C SER A 66 -6.01 21.98 5.97
N ARG A 67 -6.56 22.48 7.09
CA ARG A 67 -5.84 22.53 8.37
C ARG A 67 -5.31 21.17 8.84
N LEU A 68 -6.00 20.08 8.54
CA LEU A 68 -5.71 18.76 9.11
C LEU A 68 -5.04 17.79 8.14
N ARG A 69 -5.09 18.06 6.83
CA ARG A 69 -4.65 17.15 5.77
C ARG A 69 -4.57 17.86 4.44
N TRP A 70 -3.83 17.25 3.53
CA TRP A 70 -3.77 17.65 2.13
C TRP A 70 -3.85 16.40 1.25
N ALA A 71 -4.18 16.61 -0.03
CA ALA A 71 -4.16 15.59 -1.06
C ALA A 71 -3.54 16.18 -2.34
N LEU A 72 -2.59 15.47 -2.93
CA LEU A 72 -2.00 15.82 -4.21
C LEU A 72 -2.58 14.91 -5.28
N VAL A 73 -3.20 15.52 -6.30
CA VAL A 73 -3.58 14.83 -7.53
C VAL A 73 -2.55 15.16 -8.59
N HIS A 74 -1.99 14.13 -9.22
CA HIS A 74 -1.04 14.23 -10.31
C HIS A 74 -1.65 13.59 -11.56
N GLU A 75 -1.82 14.37 -12.63
CA GLU A 75 -2.30 13.87 -13.92
C GLU A 75 -1.11 13.43 -14.77
N SER A 76 -1.11 12.17 -15.22
CA SER A 76 -0.08 11.70 -16.15
C SER A 76 -0.27 12.35 -17.51
N THR A 77 0.77 13.03 -18.00
CA THR A 77 0.75 13.69 -19.31
C THR A 77 0.83 12.69 -20.48
N SER A 78 1.22 11.44 -20.24
CA SER A 78 1.21 10.39 -21.26
C SER A 78 -0.12 9.64 -21.26
N GLN A 79 -1.11 10.19 -21.98
CA GLN A 79 -2.36 9.48 -22.32
C GLN A 79 -2.12 8.22 -23.18
N GLN A 80 -0.86 7.92 -23.53
CA GLN A 80 -0.44 6.90 -24.50
C GLN A 80 0.17 5.65 -23.86
N SER A 81 0.49 5.67 -22.57
CA SER A 81 0.99 4.51 -21.84
C SER A 81 -0.03 4.12 -20.77
N ASP A 82 -0.63 2.94 -20.90
CA ASP A 82 -1.46 2.30 -19.86
C ASP A 82 -0.59 1.83 -18.65
N GLU A 83 0.63 2.35 -18.55
CA GLU A 83 1.63 2.01 -17.54
C GLU A 83 1.50 2.92 -16.33
N ARG A 84 1.48 2.29 -15.15
CA ARG A 84 1.59 2.98 -13.86
C ARG A 84 2.94 3.73 -13.79
N PRO A 85 3.01 4.90 -13.15
CA PRO A 85 4.28 5.53 -12.85
C PRO A 85 5.25 4.55 -12.17
N PRO A 86 6.56 4.64 -12.45
CA PRO A 86 7.56 3.81 -11.77
C PRO A 86 7.38 3.85 -10.26
N ILE A 87 7.41 2.67 -9.62
CA ILE A 87 7.13 2.54 -8.19
C ILE A 87 8.02 3.45 -7.34
N ASP A 88 9.30 3.61 -7.70
CA ASP A 88 10.25 4.50 -7.00
C ASP A 88 9.79 5.96 -6.97
N HIS A 89 9.14 6.44 -8.03
CA HIS A 89 8.57 7.79 -8.06
C HIS A 89 7.40 7.94 -7.08
N LEU A 90 6.59 6.89 -6.92
CA LEU A 90 5.48 6.89 -5.96
C LEU A 90 6.01 6.81 -4.52
N LEU A 91 7.02 5.98 -4.27
CA LEU A 91 7.66 5.85 -2.97
C LEU A 91 8.30 7.16 -2.51
N ALA A 92 8.91 7.92 -3.42
CA ALA A 92 9.51 9.23 -3.12
C ALA A 92 8.49 10.29 -2.64
N ARG A 93 7.19 10.09 -2.89
CA ARG A 93 6.11 10.99 -2.44
C ARG A 93 5.58 10.64 -1.04
N LEU A 94 5.91 9.47 -0.52
CA LEU A 94 5.44 9.02 0.79
C LEU A 94 6.36 9.55 1.90
N ALA A 95 5.76 9.83 3.05
CA ALA A 95 6.52 10.12 4.26
C ALA A 95 7.38 8.90 4.66
N PRO A 96 8.54 9.10 5.32
CA PRO A 96 9.34 8.00 5.81
C PRO A 96 8.57 7.20 6.86
N VAL A 97 8.38 5.91 6.60
CA VAL A 97 7.65 4.97 7.47
C VAL A 97 8.45 3.69 7.72
N ASP A 98 8.07 2.97 8.76
CA ASP A 98 8.68 1.69 9.11
C ASP A 98 8.18 0.59 8.17
N ILE A 99 6.86 0.55 7.94
CA ILE A 99 6.18 -0.43 7.08
C ILE A 99 5.32 0.27 6.02
N LEU A 100 5.39 -0.21 4.78
CA LEU A 100 4.49 0.17 3.68
C LEU A 100 3.65 -1.05 3.26
N LEU A 101 2.33 -0.96 3.42
CA LEU A 101 1.40 -1.98 2.92
C LEU A 101 1.00 -1.67 1.47
N THR A 102 1.03 -2.68 0.61
CA THR A 102 0.80 -2.51 -0.84
C THR A 102 -0.23 -3.53 -1.34
N PRO A 103 -1.54 -3.35 -1.04
CA PRO A 103 -2.56 -4.28 -1.50
C PRO A 103 -2.76 -4.21 -3.01
N GLY A 104 -2.51 -5.33 -3.68
CA GLY A 104 -2.62 -5.47 -5.14
C GLY A 104 -1.42 -4.90 -5.91
N ILE A 105 -0.29 -4.63 -5.24
CA ILE A 105 0.99 -4.25 -5.83
C ILE A 105 2.07 -5.07 -5.13
N ALA A 106 2.93 -5.77 -5.85
CA ALA A 106 4.02 -6.55 -5.24
C ALA A 106 5.40 -6.20 -5.79
N GLU A 107 5.46 -5.19 -6.66
CA GLU A 107 6.72 -4.59 -7.09
C GLU A 107 7.54 -4.19 -5.86
N GLN A 108 8.80 -4.65 -5.80
CA GLN A 108 9.74 -4.37 -4.70
C GLN A 108 9.31 -4.84 -3.30
N ALA A 109 8.25 -5.66 -3.19
CA ALA A 109 7.82 -6.20 -1.91
C ALA A 109 8.93 -7.06 -1.27
N SER A 110 9.20 -6.79 0.01
CA SER A 110 10.12 -7.58 0.83
C SER A 110 9.44 -8.73 1.57
N ILE A 111 8.13 -8.58 1.77
CA ILE A 111 7.28 -9.61 2.34
C ILE A 111 6.05 -9.66 1.46
N THR A 112 5.64 -10.85 1.03
CA THR A 112 4.43 -11.04 0.24
C THR A 112 3.45 -11.87 1.05
N LEU A 113 2.27 -11.30 1.30
CA LEU A 113 1.14 -11.95 1.93
C LEU A 113 0.15 -12.38 0.83
N LYS A 114 0.02 -13.67 0.60
CA LYS A 114 -0.85 -14.24 -0.44
C LYS A 114 -2.11 -14.84 0.18
N LEU A 115 -3.25 -14.23 -0.09
CA LEU A 115 -4.57 -14.75 0.25
C LEU A 115 -4.92 -15.92 -0.66
N VAL A 116 -5.29 -17.05 -0.06
CA VAL A 116 -5.63 -18.29 -0.75
C VAL A 116 -7.15 -18.52 -0.66
N PRO A 117 -7.81 -19.08 -1.70
CA PRO A 117 -9.27 -19.23 -1.73
C PRO A 117 -9.90 -20.00 -0.56
N ASN A 118 -9.13 -20.80 0.16
CA ASN A 118 -9.58 -21.55 1.32
C ASN A 118 -9.61 -20.71 2.62
N GLY A 119 -9.39 -19.39 2.54
CA GLY A 119 -9.35 -18.50 3.69
C GLY A 119 -8.03 -18.52 4.48
N SER A 120 -6.99 -19.17 3.95
CA SER A 120 -5.65 -19.12 4.51
C SER A 120 -4.81 -17.99 3.90
N LEU A 121 -3.78 -17.58 4.63
CA LEU A 121 -2.77 -16.63 4.16
C LEU A 121 -1.41 -17.31 4.11
N ILE A 122 -0.66 -17.14 3.03
CA ILE A 122 0.74 -17.58 2.96
C ILE A 122 1.62 -16.32 2.96
N ALA A 123 2.47 -16.17 3.97
CA ALA A 123 3.46 -15.11 4.02
C ALA A 123 4.81 -15.63 3.52
N VAL A 124 5.46 -14.89 2.62
CA VAL A 124 6.76 -15.24 2.05
C VAL A 124 7.70 -14.04 2.23
N SER A 125 8.87 -14.25 2.84
CA SER A 125 9.94 -13.24 2.91
C SER A 125 10.89 -13.33 1.71
N GLN A 126 11.66 -12.28 1.41
CA GLN A 126 12.68 -12.33 0.33
C GLN A 126 13.73 -13.43 0.52
N ASN A 127 13.95 -13.87 1.76
CA ASN A 127 14.89 -14.95 2.09
C ASN A 127 14.33 -16.35 1.75
N GLY A 128 13.11 -16.43 1.22
CA GLY A 128 12.45 -17.70 0.85
C GLY A 128 11.70 -18.38 1.99
N THR A 129 11.68 -17.80 3.20
CA THR A 129 10.89 -18.32 4.32
C THR A 129 9.41 -18.14 4.02
N ALA A 130 8.68 -19.27 3.93
CA ALA A 130 7.24 -19.28 3.73
C ALA A 130 6.54 -19.85 4.97
N ILE A 131 5.56 -19.13 5.50
CA ILE A 131 4.73 -19.54 6.64
C ILE A 131 3.26 -19.38 6.27
N ALA A 132 2.44 -20.39 6.59
CA ALA A 132 0.99 -20.33 6.43
C ALA A 132 0.34 -19.87 7.74
N PHE A 133 -0.62 -18.96 7.63
CA PHE A 133 -1.41 -18.40 8.72
C PHE A 133 -2.90 -18.60 8.46
N CYS A 134 -3.66 -18.76 9.53
CA CYS A 134 -5.11 -18.54 9.51
C CYS A 134 -5.40 -17.03 9.64
N LEU A 135 -6.42 -16.54 8.92
CA LEU A 135 -6.75 -15.10 8.88
C LEU A 135 -7.31 -14.55 10.21
N ASP A 136 -7.70 -15.42 11.14
CA ASP A 136 -8.11 -15.06 12.50
C ASP A 136 -6.93 -14.70 13.42
N SER A 137 -5.69 -14.96 12.98
CA SER A 137 -4.48 -14.79 13.77
C SER A 137 -3.66 -13.58 13.32
N SER A 138 -4.28 -12.40 13.26
CA SER A 138 -3.63 -11.15 12.78
C SER A 138 -2.35 -10.79 13.54
N GLU A 139 -2.30 -11.09 14.83
CA GLU A 139 -1.13 -10.84 15.68
C GLU A 139 0.10 -11.63 15.19
N GLN A 140 -0.07 -12.92 14.88
CA GLN A 140 1.02 -13.77 14.37
C GLN A 140 1.53 -13.30 13.01
N ILE A 141 0.61 -12.84 12.15
CA ILE A 141 0.97 -12.25 10.85
C ILE A 141 1.83 -11.00 11.06
N VAL A 142 1.47 -10.15 12.02
CA VAL A 142 2.24 -8.94 12.33
C VAL A 142 3.59 -9.25 12.98
N GLU A 143 3.67 -10.25 13.86
CA GLU A 143 4.95 -10.72 14.41
C GLU A 143 5.90 -11.17 13.31
N PHE A 144 5.41 -11.97 12.37
CA PHE A 144 6.21 -12.38 11.21
C PHE A 144 6.72 -11.16 10.42
N ILE A 145 5.86 -10.18 10.15
CA ILE A 145 6.24 -8.95 9.43
C ILE A 145 7.36 -8.22 10.16
N VAL A 146 7.21 -8.02 11.48
CA VAL A 146 8.18 -7.27 12.29
C VAL A 146 9.51 -8.00 12.37
N ASN A 147 9.49 -9.32 12.59
CA ASN A 147 10.71 -10.12 12.71
C ASN A 147 11.47 -10.18 11.38
N ALA A 148 10.79 -10.47 10.27
CA ALA A 148 11.40 -10.48 8.95
C ALA A 148 11.93 -9.08 8.54
N ALA A 149 11.25 -8.00 8.96
CA ALA A 149 11.74 -6.64 8.77
C ALA A 149 13.02 -6.33 9.57
N ALA A 150 13.13 -6.85 10.79
CA ALA A 150 14.31 -6.67 11.64
C ALA A 150 15.52 -7.43 11.09
N GLU A 151 15.33 -8.68 10.66
CA GLU A 151 16.38 -9.50 10.03
C GLU A 151 16.96 -8.81 8.79
N LYS A 152 16.11 -8.23 7.94
CA LYS A 152 16.54 -7.48 6.75
C LYS A 152 17.45 -6.30 7.09
N ARG A 153 17.19 -5.58 8.20
CA ARG A 153 18.01 -4.43 8.62
C ARG A 153 19.39 -4.83 9.12
N LEU A 154 19.57 -6.08 9.55
CA LEU A 154 20.86 -6.61 10.03
C LEU A 154 21.76 -7.07 8.87
N THR A 155 21.20 -7.36 7.70
CA THR A 155 21.91 -7.93 6.54
C THR A 155 22.11 -6.94 5.39
N SER A 156 21.61 -5.71 5.50
CA SER A 156 21.71 -4.61 4.53
C SER A 156 22.66 -3.52 5.00
#